data_AF-A0A2A5BYS9-F1
#
_entry.id   AF-A0A2A5BYS9-F1
#
_cell.length_a   1.000
_cell.length_b   1.000
_cell.length_c   1.000
_cell.angle_alpha   90.00
_cell.angle_beta   90.00
_cell.angle_gamma   90.00
#
_symmetry.space_group_name_H-M   'P 1'
#
loop_
_entity.id
_entity.type
_entity.pdbx_description
1 polymer ?
#
loop_
_entity_poly.entity_id
_entity_poly.type
_entity_poly.pdbx_seq_one_letter_code
_entity_poly.pdbx_strand_id
1 'polypeptide(L)' 'MTRHIFTSKYLASQVAGSCRIEGIRVSAREERTISDVIDGKVDAKALRRKLVAQFRASNAFQVVS' A
#
# COMPACT_ATOMS: atom_id res chain seq x y z
N MET A 1 8.98 -23.19 -19.74
CA MET A 1 8.66 -22.43 -18.51
C MET A 1 7.26 -21.86 -18.65
N THR A 2 6.30 -22.42 -17.93
CA THR A 2 4.90 -21.98 -17.95
C THR A 2 4.81 -20.61 -17.27
N ARG A 3 4.49 -19.55 -18.02
CA ARG A 3 4.26 -18.21 -17.44
C ARG A 3 2.95 -18.26 -16.67
N HIS A 4 3.01 -18.31 -15.34
CA HIS A 4 1.84 -18.11 -14.50
C HIS A 4 1.39 -16.65 -14.63
N ILE A 5 0.18 -16.44 -15.14
CA ILE A 5 -0.45 -15.12 -15.16
C ILE A 5 -1.08 -14.92 -13.78
N PHE A 6 -0.44 -14.14 -12.93
CA PHE A 6 -0.99 -13.77 -11.64
C PHE A 6 -1.91 -12.56 -11.79
N THR A 7 -3.07 -12.62 -11.15
CA THR A 7 -3.97 -11.46 -11.09
C THR A 7 -3.43 -10.45 -10.08
N SER A 8 -3.70 -9.17 -10.30
CA SER A 8 -3.33 -8.11 -9.36
C SER A 8 -3.99 -8.31 -7.98
N LYS A 9 -5.19 -8.90 -7.96
CA LYS A 9 -5.85 -9.33 -6.72
C LYS A 9 -5.01 -10.37 -5.97
N TYR A 10 -4.51 -11.39 -6.66
CA TYR A 10 -3.66 -12.41 -6.03
C TYR A 10 -2.38 -11.78 -5.47
N LEU A 11 -1.68 -10.96 -6.27
CA LEU A 11 -0.45 -10.31 -5.86
C LEU A 11 -0.68 -9.34 -4.68
N ALA A 12 -1.78 -8.58 -4.68
CA ALA A 12 -2.15 -7.73 -3.56
C ALA A 12 -2.40 -8.52 -2.27
N SER A 13 -3.06 -9.68 -2.36
CA SER A 13 -3.25 -10.56 -1.21
C SER A 13 -1.95 -11.18 -0.71
N GLN A 14 -0.97 -11.46 -1.58
CA GLN A 14 0.37 -11.90 -1.15
C GLN A 14 1.09 -10.80 -0.37
N VAL A 15 1.05 -9.56 -0.88
CA VAL A 15 1.64 -8.40 -0.19
C VAL A 15 0.96 -8.19 1.16
N ALA A 16 -0.37 -8.14 1.21
CA ALA A 16 -1.12 -8.00 2.46
C ALA A 16 -0.83 -9.16 3.43
N GLY A 17 -0.68 -10.38 2.92
CA GLY A 17 -0.25 -11.57 3.67
C GLY A 17 1.11 -11.37 4.33
N SER A 18 2.12 -10.91 3.59
CA SER A 18 3.45 -10.63 4.13
C SER A 18 3.43 -9.60 5.26
N CYS A 19 2.64 -8.53 5.12
CA CYS A 19 2.47 -7.55 6.19
C CYS A 19 1.85 -8.16 7.46
N ARG A 20 0.82 -9.00 7.30
CA ARG A 20 0.15 -9.65 8.44
C ARG A 20 1.06 -10.61 9.19
N ILE A 21 1.97 -11.31 8.49
CA ILE A 21 3.00 -12.17 9.12
C ILE A 21 3.90 -11.34 10.05
N GLU A 22 4.25 -10.13 9.62
CA GLU A 22 5.01 -9.15 10.43
C GLU A 22 4.15 -8.42 11.49
N GLY A 23 2.89 -8.84 11.70
CA GLY A 23 1.97 -8.20 12.64
C GLY A 23 1.40 -6.86 12.18
N ILE A 24 1.65 -6.45 10.94
CA ILE A 24 1.12 -5.20 10.36
C ILE A 24 -0.30 -5.45 9.86
N ARG A 25 -1.26 -4.71 10.43
CA ARG A 25 -2.65 -4.75 9.98
C ARG A 25 -2.77 -4.08 8.61
N VAL A 26 -3.40 -4.80 7.68
CA VAL A 26 -3.76 -4.28 6.35
C VAL A 26 -5.27 -4.38 6.20
N SER A 27 -5.92 -3.23 6.09
CA SER A 27 -7.35 -3.10 5.85
C SER A 27 -7.72 -3.48 4.42
N ALA A 28 -9.00 -3.78 4.19
CA ALA A 28 -9.51 -4.05 2.85
C ALA A 28 -9.33 -2.87 1.88
N ARG A 29 -9.29 -1.63 2.39
CA ARG A 29 -9.03 -0.43 1.58
C ARG A 29 -7.57 -0.35 1.14
N GLU A 30 -6.64 -0.67 2.03
CA GLU A 30 -5.21 -0.69 1.72
C GLU A 30 -4.89 -1.83 0.75
N GLU A 31 -5.48 -3.01 0.94
CA GLU A 31 -5.31 -4.13 0.00
C GLU A 31 -5.84 -3.80 -1.40
N ARG A 32 -6.97 -3.09 -1.50
CA ARG A 32 -7.45 -2.53 -2.78
C ARG A 32 -6.47 -1.54 -3.39
N THR A 33 -5.92 -0.64 -2.57
CA THR A 33 -4.92 0.35 -3.04
C THR A 33 -3.66 -0.33 -3.56
N ILE A 34 -3.21 -1.41 -2.91
CA ILE A 34 -2.09 -2.23 -3.39
C ILE A 34 -2.43 -2.86 -4.75
N SER A 35 -3.66 -3.40 -4.91
CA SER A 35 -4.12 -3.94 -6.20
C SER A 35 -4.14 -2.88 -7.29
N ASP A 36 -4.62 -1.66 -7.00
CA ASP A 36 -4.66 -0.56 -7.97
C ASP A 36 -3.26 -0.05 -8.37
N VAL A 37 -2.29 -0.13 -7.46
CA VAL A 37 -0.88 0.13 -7.76
C VAL A 37 -0.31 -0.93 -8.69
N ILE A 38 -0.59 -2.21 -8.43
CA ILE A 38 -0.13 -3.32 -9.28
C ILE A 38 -0.76 -3.25 -10.68
N ASP A 39 -2.03 -2.85 -10.76
CA ASP A 39 -2.74 -2.58 -12.02
C ASP A 39 -2.25 -1.33 -12.76
N GLY A 40 -1.38 -0.51 -12.15
CA GLY A 40 -0.91 0.76 -12.72
C GLY A 40 -1.95 1.89 -12.71
N LYS A 41 -3.11 1.70 -12.07
CA LYS A 41 -4.15 2.73 -11.90
C LYS A 41 -3.72 3.81 -10.92
N VAL A 42 -2.82 3.48 -9.99
CA VAL A 42 -2.24 4.39 -9.02
C VAL A 42 -0.72 4.40 -9.16
N ASP A 43 -0.15 5.57 -9.40
CA ASP A 43 1.31 5.72 -9.37
C ASP A 43 1.83 5.62 -7.92
N ALA A 44 2.59 4.56 -7.65
CA ALA A 44 3.15 4.29 -6.33
C ALA A 44 4.04 5.45 -5.82
N LYS A 45 4.79 6.09 -6.72
CA LYS A 45 5.74 7.15 -6.37
C LYS A 45 5.01 8.42 -5.92
N ALA A 46 3.96 8.80 -6.63
CA ALA A 46 3.09 9.92 -6.29
C ALA A 46 2.33 9.65 -4.99
N LEU A 47 1.74 8.46 -4.83
CA LEU A 47 1.05 8.07 -3.59
C LEU A 47 1.99 8.15 -2.38
N ARG A 48 3.21 7.62 -2.49
CA ARG A 48 4.22 7.69 -1.43
C ARG A 48 4.54 9.13 -1.04
N ARG A 49 4.75 10.02 -2.03
CA ARG A 49 5.03 11.45 -1.77
C ARG A 49 3.88 12.10 -1.01
N LYS A 50 2.63 11.83 -1.41
CA LYS A 50 1.44 12.34 -0.75
C LYS A 50 1.35 11.88 0.70
N LEU A 51 1.53 10.58 0.97
CA LEU A 51 1.49 10.02 2.32
C LEU A 51 2.57 10.63 3.22
N VAL A 52 3.82 10.73 2.72
CA VAL A 52 4.92 11.35 3.49
C VAL A 52 4.60 12.80 3.83
N ALA A 53 4.06 13.59 2.90
CA ALA A 53 3.69 14.97 3.17
C ALA A 53 2.57 15.07 4.23
N GLN A 54 1.55 14.21 4.15
CA GLN A 54 0.47 14.14 5.13
C GLN A 54 0.99 13.81 6.53
N PHE A 55 1.81 12.77 6.68
CA PHE A 55 2.36 12.39 7.98
C PHE A 55 3.30 13.44 8.55
N ARG A 56 4.11 14.12 7.71
CA ARG A 56 4.94 15.24 8.16
C ARG A 56 4.09 16.37 8.74
N ALA A 57 2.99 16.72 8.08
CA ALA A 57 2.07 17.75 8.57
C ALA A 57 1.40 17.34 9.88
N SER A 58 0.91 16.10 9.99
CA SER A 58 0.30 15.58 11.22
C SER A 58 1.28 15.55 12.39
N ASN A 59 2.51 15.11 12.16
CA ASN A 59 3.53 15.04 13.20
C ASN A 59 3.97 16.45 13.65
N ALA A 60 4.10 17.40 12.72
CA ALA A 60 4.42 18.79 13.07
C ALA A 60 3.33 19.42 13.94
N PHE A 61 2.06 19.08 13.68
CA PHE A 61 0.94 19.59 14.47
C PHE A 61 0.91 18.99 15.89
N GLN A 62 1.31 17.73 16.06
CA GLN A 62 1.40 17.07 17.38
C GLN A 62 2.57 17.54 18.25
N VAL A 63 3.63 18.11 17.68
CA VAL A 63 4.79 18.60 18.44
C VAL A 63 4.55 20.01 19.01
N VAL A 64 3.53 20.73 18.51
CA VAL A 64 3.21 22.10 18.91
C VAL A 64 1.99 22.18 19.85
N SER A 65 1.29 21.06 20.06
CA SER A 65 0.20 20.90 21.04
C SER A 65 0.71 20.39 22.38
#